data_AF-A0A661M2D2-F1
#
_entry.id   AF-A0A661M2D2-F1
#
_cell.length_a   1.000
_cell.length_b   1.000
_cell.length_c   1.000
_cell.angle_alpha   90.00
_cell.angle_beta   90.00
_cell.angle_gamma   90.00
#
_symmetry.space_group_name_H-M   'P 1'
#
loop_
_entity.id
_entity.type
_entity.pdbx_description
1 polymer ?
#
loop_
_entity_poly.entity_id
_entity_poly.type
_entity_poly.pdbx_seq_one_letter_code
_entity_poly.pdbx_strand_id
1 'polypeptide(L)'
;MMYENAGALIPVALAGWFFFGWPALKILALSAGTALLVEWGWEKLFGPPANIRDGSALLTGLLLGCILTTEVPWWIPILGSLVAITVGRHAFGGMGNHPFSSVLVGWAFLEISYKEILETYPLAEPR
;
A
#
# COMPACT_ATOMS: atom_id res chain seq x y z
N MET A 1 -1.39 19.25 2.34
CA MET A 1 -1.82 18.23 1.35
C MET A 1 -1.17 16.90 1.73
N MET A 2 -1.78 15.71 1.49
CA MET A 2 -1.23 14.46 2.06
C MET A 2 0.14 14.05 1.50
N TYR A 3 0.66 14.73 0.46
CA TYR A 3 2.05 14.61 0.03
C TYR A 3 3.08 15.00 1.12
N GLU A 4 2.74 15.95 2.01
CA GLU A 4 3.61 16.30 3.14
C GLU A 4 3.75 15.11 4.10
N ASN A 5 2.67 14.34 4.28
CA ASN A 5 2.67 13.14 5.11
C ASN A 5 3.44 11.99 4.46
N ALA A 6 3.50 11.91 3.13
CA ALA A 6 4.37 10.95 2.44
C ALA A 6 5.85 11.25 2.71
N GLY A 7 6.23 12.52 2.88
CA GLY A 7 7.56 12.92 3.32
C GLY A 7 7.93 12.38 4.71
N ALA A 8 6.95 12.25 5.61
CA ALA A 8 7.17 11.67 6.94
C ALA A 8 7.50 10.17 6.91
N LEU A 9 7.21 9.47 5.81
CA LEU A 9 7.54 8.06 5.61
C LEU A 9 8.96 7.84 5.08
N ILE A 10 9.67 8.88 4.65
CA ILE A 10 11.05 8.80 4.19
C ILE A 10 11.97 8.11 5.23
N PRO A 11 12.01 8.50 6.51
CA PRO A 11 12.85 7.82 7.50
C PRO A 11 12.50 6.34 7.66
N VAL A 12 11.22 5.97 7.54
CA VAL A 12 10.77 4.57 7.62
C VAL A 12 11.21 3.79 6.38
N ALA A 13 11.08 4.35 5.19
CA ALA A 13 11.52 3.73 3.95
C ALA A 13 13.06 3.55 3.94
N LEU A 14 13.80 4.53 4.45
CA LEU A 14 15.26 4.45 4.61
C LEU A 14 15.66 3.38 5.63
N ALA A 15 14.96 3.30 6.76
CA ALA A 15 15.18 2.23 7.73
C ALA A 15 14.88 0.85 7.12
N GLY A 16 13.77 0.71 6.40
CA GLY A 16 13.42 -0.52 5.69
C GLY A 16 14.49 -0.95 4.69
N TRP A 17 15.05 0.01 3.94
CA TRP A 17 16.17 -0.26 3.04
C TRP A 17 17.46 -0.63 3.78
N PHE A 18 17.77 0.04 4.91
CA PHE A 18 18.96 -0.25 5.70
C PHE A 18 18.93 -1.66 6.32
N PHE A 19 17.78 -2.11 6.83
CA PHE A 19 17.65 -3.41 7.49
C PHE A 19 17.36 -4.58 6.55
N PHE A 20 16.64 -4.35 5.44
CA PHE A 20 16.17 -5.42 4.55
C PHE A 20 16.63 -5.26 3.09
N GLY A 21 17.34 -4.18 2.77
CA GLY A 21 17.93 -3.96 1.45
C GLY A 21 16.92 -3.67 0.34
N TRP A 22 17.29 -4.06 -0.89
CA TRP A 22 16.51 -3.83 -2.11
C TRP A 22 15.11 -4.46 -2.13
N PRO A 23 14.86 -5.65 -1.54
CA PRO A 23 13.51 -6.23 -1.46
C PRO A 23 12.47 -5.30 -0.83
N ALA A 24 12.81 -4.60 0.25
CA ALA A 24 11.91 -3.65 0.91
C ALA A 24 11.47 -2.51 -0.03
N LEU A 25 12.43 -1.92 -0.75
CA LEU A 25 12.14 -0.85 -1.72
C LEU A 25 11.27 -1.35 -2.87
N LYS A 26 11.48 -2.59 -3.33
CA LYS A 26 10.64 -3.18 -4.39
C LYS A 26 9.19 -3.31 -3.94
N ILE A 27 8.94 -3.82 -2.74
CA ILE A 27 7.59 -3.98 -2.19
C ILE A 27 6.92 -2.64 -1.98
N LEU A 28 7.63 -1.67 -1.42
CA LEU A 28 7.13 -0.30 -1.27
C LEU A 28 6.74 0.32 -2.61
N ALA A 29 7.62 0.22 -3.61
CA ALA A 29 7.38 0.78 -4.93
C ALA A 29 6.20 0.10 -5.65
N LEU A 30 6.10 -1.24 -5.58
CA LEU A 30 5.00 -1.99 -6.18
C LEU A 30 3.66 -1.66 -5.51
N SER A 31 3.64 -1.62 -4.18
CA SER A 31 2.46 -1.28 -3.40
C SER A 31 1.95 0.12 -3.71
N ALA A 32 2.85 1.11 -3.66
CA ALA A 32 2.57 2.52 -3.93
C ALA A 32 2.14 2.75 -5.40
N GLY A 33 2.88 2.17 -6.35
CA GLY A 33 2.58 2.27 -7.77
C GLY A 33 1.22 1.64 -8.11
N THR A 34 0.92 0.47 -7.54
CA THR A 34 -0.37 -0.19 -7.76
C THR A 34 -1.51 0.63 -7.16
N ALA A 35 -1.37 1.15 -5.94
CA ALA A 35 -2.41 1.96 -5.32
C ALA A 35 -2.78 3.18 -6.17
N LEU A 36 -1.77 3.89 -6.71
CA LEU A 36 -1.96 5.01 -7.62
C LEU A 36 -2.64 4.60 -8.94
N LEU A 37 -2.19 3.50 -9.54
CA LEU A 37 -2.75 3.02 -10.80
C LEU A 37 -4.21 2.56 -10.65
N VAL A 38 -4.54 1.91 -9.52
CA VAL A 38 -5.88 1.43 -9.23
C VAL A 38 -6.82 2.61 -8.95
N GLU A 39 -6.40 3.59 -8.16
CA GLU A 39 -7.19 4.82 -7.94
C GLU A 39 -7.44 5.54 -9.27
N TRP A 40 -6.39 5.77 -10.05
CA TRP A 40 -6.50 6.41 -11.36
C TRP A 40 -7.44 5.66 -12.31
N GLY A 41 -7.29 4.34 -12.40
CA GLY A 41 -8.11 3.49 -13.25
C GLY A 41 -9.57 3.48 -12.80
N TRP A 42 -9.83 3.42 -11.49
CA TRP A 42 -11.17 3.40 -10.93
C TRP A 42 -11.90 4.73 -11.17
N GLU A 43 -11.24 5.85 -10.88
CA GLU A 43 -11.80 7.18 -11.11
C GLU A 43 -12.09 7.41 -12.59
N LYS A 44 -11.22 6.93 -13.49
CA LYS A 44 -11.42 7.04 -14.95
C LYS A 44 -12.60 6.22 -15.46
N LEU A 45 -12.89 5.07 -14.85
CA LEU A 45 -13.95 4.15 -15.30
C LEU A 45 -15.30 4.41 -14.63
N PHE A 46 -15.30 4.79 -13.35
CA PHE A 46 -16.49 4.81 -12.50
C PHE A 46 -16.72 6.13 -11.76
N GLY A 47 -15.82 7.11 -11.84
CA GLY A 47 -15.83 8.29 -10.96
C GLY A 47 -15.93 9.66 -11.64
N PRO A 48 -16.21 10.72 -10.85
CA PRO A 48 -16.03 12.14 -11.23
C PRO A 48 -14.54 12.48 -11.46
N PRO A 49 -14.19 13.65 -12.04
CA PRO A 49 -12.82 13.95 -12.48
C PRO A 49 -11.79 13.72 -11.37
N ALA A 50 -10.80 12.91 -11.73
CA ALA A 50 -9.83 12.28 -10.86
C ALA A 50 -9.13 13.25 -9.90
N ASN A 51 -9.29 13.04 -8.59
CA ASN A 51 -8.63 13.87 -7.57
C ASN A 51 -7.38 13.14 -7.03
N ILE A 52 -6.60 12.58 -7.95
CA ILE A 52 -5.27 11.95 -7.74
C ILE A 52 -4.31 12.90 -6.98
N ARG A 53 -4.62 14.20 -7.00
CA ARG A 53 -3.86 15.28 -6.38
C ARG A 53 -3.93 15.34 -4.85
N ASP A 54 -4.73 14.52 -4.19
CA ASP A 54 -4.71 14.50 -2.72
C ASP A 54 -3.53 13.69 -2.15
N GLY A 55 -2.95 12.75 -2.92
CA GLY A 55 -1.83 11.92 -2.47
C GLY A 55 -2.22 10.80 -1.50
N SER A 56 -3.52 10.60 -1.28
CA SER A 56 -4.05 9.65 -0.31
C SER A 56 -3.85 8.18 -0.73
N ALA A 57 -3.95 7.83 -2.01
CA ALA A 57 -3.67 6.45 -2.46
C ALA A 57 -2.19 6.10 -2.36
N LEU A 58 -1.31 7.08 -2.67
CA LEU A 58 0.13 6.91 -2.47
C LEU A 58 0.43 6.59 -1.01
N LEU A 59 -0.15 7.33 -0.07
CA LEU A 59 0.01 7.08 1.36
C LEU A 59 -0.52 5.69 1.75
N THR A 60 -1.70 5.29 1.27
CA THR A 60 -2.26 3.95 1.53
C THR A 60 -1.33 2.84 1.04
N GLY A 61 -0.80 2.95 -0.18
CA GLY A 61 0.14 1.99 -0.73
C GLY A 61 1.47 1.96 0.04
N LEU A 62 2.04 3.11 0.38
CA LEU A 62 3.27 3.14 1.17
C LEU A 62 3.08 2.50 2.55
N LEU A 63 1.98 2.82 3.25
CA LEU A 63 1.68 2.24 4.55
C LEU A 63 1.46 0.72 4.47
N LEU A 64 0.74 0.25 3.45
CA LEU A 64 0.56 -1.18 3.23
C LEU A 64 1.91 -1.88 2.98
N GLY A 65 2.77 -1.30 2.15
CA GLY A 65 4.10 -1.84 1.87
C GLY A 65 4.99 -1.90 3.11
N CYS A 66 4.86 -0.95 4.03
CA CYS A 66 5.57 -0.98 5.32
C CYS A 66 5.08 -2.08 6.28
N ILE A 67 3.85 -2.57 6.12
CA ILE A 67 3.27 -3.63 6.96
C ILE A 67 3.66 -5.02 6.43
N LEU A 68 3.89 -5.15 5.13
CA LEU A 68 4.22 -6.42 4.51
C LEU A 68 5.66 -6.85 4.79
N THR A 69 5.86 -8.17 4.92
CA THR A 69 7.20 -8.76 5.00
C THR A 69 7.96 -8.58 3.68
N THR A 70 9.29 -8.45 3.75
CA THR A 70 10.13 -8.14 2.59
C THR A 70 10.41 -9.33 1.67
N GLU A 71 10.03 -10.53 2.10
CA GLU A 71 10.15 -11.78 1.33
C GLU A 71 8.88 -12.16 0.57
N VAL A 72 7.81 -11.36 0.65
CA VAL A 72 6.60 -11.67 -0.12
C VAL A 72 6.87 -11.64 -1.64
N PRO A 73 6.23 -12.53 -2.41
CA PRO A 73 6.22 -12.45 -3.86
C PRO A 73 5.70 -11.10 -4.35
N TRP A 74 6.22 -10.65 -5.50
CA TRP A 74 5.91 -9.34 -6.09
C TRP A 74 4.41 -9.10 -6.37
N TRP A 75 3.60 -10.15 -6.49
CA TRP A 75 2.16 -10.05 -6.74
C TRP A 75 1.34 -9.80 -5.45
N ILE A 76 1.87 -10.09 -4.26
CA ILE A 76 1.15 -9.89 -2.98
C ILE A 76 0.89 -8.39 -2.72
N PRO A 77 1.89 -7.49 -2.81
CA PRO A 77 1.65 -6.06 -2.61
C PRO A 77 0.66 -5.48 -3.63
N ILE A 78 0.66 -6.02 -4.85
CA ILE A 78 -0.26 -5.60 -5.91
C ILE A 78 -1.70 -5.96 -5.53
N LEU A 79 -1.95 -7.21 -5.13
CA LEU A 79 -3.28 -7.65 -4.70
C LEU A 79 -3.77 -6.89 -3.46
N GLY A 80 -2.90 -6.71 -2.47
CA GLY A 80 -3.25 -5.96 -1.26
C GLY A 80 -3.63 -4.51 -1.56
N SER A 81 -2.83 -3.81 -2.39
CA SER A 81 -3.13 -2.43 -2.79
C SER A 81 -4.40 -2.32 -3.61
N LEU A 82 -4.67 -3.30 -4.48
CA LEU A 82 -5.90 -3.35 -5.26
C LEU A 82 -7.12 -3.44 -4.34
N VAL A 83 -7.10 -4.35 -3.35
CA VAL A 83 -8.21 -4.51 -2.40
C VAL A 83 -8.31 -3.30 -1.46
N ALA A 84 -7.19 -2.75 -1.00
CA ALA A 84 -7.17 -1.56 -0.15
C ALA A 84 -7.87 -0.36 -0.80
N ILE A 85 -7.62 -0.13 -2.10
CA ILE A 85 -8.19 1.01 -2.83
C ILE A 85 -9.61 0.72 -3.30
N THR A 86 -9.87 -0.44 -3.90
CA THR A 86 -11.21 -0.75 -4.43
C THR A 86 -12.22 -1.02 -3.31
N VAL A 87 -11.95 -2.00 -2.45
CA VAL A 87 -12.85 -2.43 -1.37
C VAL A 87 -12.70 -1.52 -0.15
N GLY A 88 -11.47 -1.23 0.26
CA GLY A 88 -11.21 -0.44 1.46
C GLY A 88 -11.56 1.04 1.34
N ARG A 89 -11.72 1.58 0.13
CA ARG A 89 -12.01 3.00 -0.11
C ARG A 89 -13.18 3.21 -1.08
N HIS A 90 -13.09 2.76 -2.32
CA HIS A 90 -14.10 3.08 -3.33
C HIS A 90 -15.45 2.40 -3.11
N ALA A 91 -15.49 1.21 -2.52
CA ALA A 91 -16.75 0.52 -2.20
C ALA A 91 -17.65 1.32 -1.23
N PHE A 92 -17.07 2.21 -0.42
CA PHE A 92 -17.78 3.08 0.50
C PHE A 92 -18.03 4.49 -0.04
N GLY A 93 -17.77 4.74 -1.33
CA GLY A 93 -18.01 6.03 -1.96
C GLY A 93 -16.80 6.97 -1.98
N GLY A 94 -15.59 6.47 -1.74
CA GLY A 94 -14.34 7.22 -1.97
C GLY A 94 -13.77 7.94 -0.75
N MET A 95 -12.98 9.00 -0.99
CA MET A 95 -12.31 9.76 0.08
C MET A 95 -13.31 10.44 1.01
N GLY A 96 -13.11 10.29 2.32
CA GLY A 96 -13.95 10.87 3.36
C GLY A 96 -15.14 9.99 3.80
N ASN A 97 -15.48 8.94 3.05
CA ASN A 97 -16.59 8.04 3.35
C ASN A 97 -16.15 6.63 3.76
N HIS A 98 -14.87 6.38 4.03
CA HIS A 98 -14.37 5.07 4.45
C HIS A 98 -14.47 4.90 5.97
N PRO A 99 -15.38 4.04 6.51
CA PRO A 99 -15.54 3.83 7.95
C PRO A 99 -14.34 3.10 8.58
N PHE A 100 -13.56 2.40 7.77
CA PHE A 100 -12.37 1.64 8.18
C PHE A 100 -11.10 2.21 7.53
N SER A 101 -9.95 1.89 8.12
CA SER A 101 -8.66 2.18 7.50
C SER A 101 -8.48 1.31 6.26
N SER A 102 -8.50 1.93 5.07
CA SER A 102 -8.30 1.26 3.78
C SER A 102 -7.04 0.38 3.73
N VAL A 103 -5.97 0.82 4.41
CA VAL A 103 -4.72 0.05 4.56
C VAL A 103 -4.97 -1.27 5.26
N LEU A 104 -5.68 -1.25 6.40
CA LEU A 104 -5.96 -2.44 7.18
C LEU A 104 -6.95 -3.37 6.48
N VAL A 105 -7.86 -2.85 5.65
CA VAL A 105 -8.74 -3.70 4.84
C VAL A 105 -7.93 -4.52 3.84
N GLY A 106 -6.99 -3.89 3.13
CA GLY A 106 -6.10 -4.60 2.20
C GLY A 106 -5.19 -5.60 2.91
N TRP A 107 -4.63 -5.22 4.05
CA TRP A 107 -3.80 -6.12 4.86
C TRP A 107 -4.60 -7.30 5.42
N ALA A 108 -5.78 -7.07 6.00
CA ALA A 108 -6.63 -8.12 6.54
C ALA A 108 -7.05 -9.13 5.47
N PHE A 109 -7.32 -8.66 4.24
CA PHE A 109 -7.58 -9.55 3.12
C PHE A 109 -6.37 -10.45 2.83
N LEU A 110 -5.16 -9.89 2.80
CA LEU A 110 -3.93 -10.66 2.57
C LEU A 110 -3.66 -11.63 3.72
N GLU A 111 -3.83 -11.18 4.97
CA GLU A 111 -3.63 -11.99 6.17
C GLU A 111 -4.56 -13.20 6.22
N ILE A 112 -5.84 -13.01 5.85
CA ILE A 112 -6.82 -14.12 5.83
C ILE A 112 -6.55 -15.08 4.65
N SER A 113 -6.15 -14.54 3.49
CA SER A 113 -6.05 -15.33 2.25
C SER A 113 -4.68 -15.99 2.04
N TYR A 114 -3.60 -15.36 2.52
CA TYR A 114 -2.21 -15.69 2.21
C TYR A 114 -1.33 -15.71 3.47
N LYS A 115 -1.91 -16.08 4.61
CA LYS A 115 -1.26 -16.08 5.93
C LYS A 115 0.17 -16.63 5.94
N GLU A 116 0.37 -17.82 5.38
CA GLU A 116 1.69 -18.50 5.36
C GLU A 116 2.78 -17.66 4.67
N ILE A 117 2.40 -16.88 3.65
CA ILE A 117 3.32 -16.00 2.91
C ILE A 117 3.68 -14.77 3.75
N LEU A 118 2.74 -14.25 4.54
CA LEU A 118 2.95 -13.08 5.38
C LEU A 118 3.72 -13.40 6.67
N GLU A 119 3.59 -14.63 7.20
CA GLU A 119 4.28 -15.09 8.42
C GLU A 119 5.78 -15.39 8.22
N THR A 120 6.33 -15.12 7.03
CA THR A 120 7.77 -15.25 6.79
C THR A 120 8.48 -14.01 7.31
N TYR A 121 9.24 -14.12 8.41
CA TYR A 121 9.98 -13.01 9.00
C TYR A 121 11.48 -13.09 8.66
N PRO A 122 11.96 -12.33 7.68
CA PRO A 122 13.39 -12.27 7.38
C PRO A 122 14.15 -11.69 8.58
N LEU A 123 15.32 -12.26 8.85
CA LEU A 123 16.24 -11.67 9.81
C LEU A 123 16.78 -10.36 9.22
N ALA A 124 16.86 -9.32 10.05
CA ALA A 124 17.42 -8.05 9.62
C ALA A 124 18.93 -8.22 9.36
N GLU A 125 19.34 -7.92 8.13
CA GLU A 125 20.74 -7.92 7.69
C GLU A 125 21.17 -6.48 7.41
N PRO A 126 21.60 -5.73 8.45
CA PRO A 126 21.89 -4.30 8.32
C PRO A 126 23.06 -4.07 7.35
N ARG A 127 22.92 -3.06 6.47
CA ARG A 127 23.91 -2.71 5.43
C ARG A 127 24.53 -1.34 5.61
#